data_AF-A0A1H9NFX3-F1
#
_entry.id   AF-A0A1H9NFX3-F1
#
_cell.length_a   1.000
_cell.length_b   1.000
_cell.length_c   1.000
_cell.angle_alpha   90.00
_cell.angle_beta   90.00
_cell.angle_gamma   90.00
#
_symmetry.space_group_name_H-M   'P 1'
#
loop_
_entity.id
_entity.type
_entity.pdbx_description
1 polymer ?
#
loop_
_entity_poly.entity_id
_entity_poly.type
_entity_poly.pdbx_seq_one_letter_code
_entity_poly.pdbx_strand_id
1 'polypeptide(L)'
;MLISTPWGISQKIYQLGLGILEIQTLVHGGIGVPFSLRKKFPQAFQRLLESDWALQDGEYFWFERDQNFCIPVIAFPFIAKTRDRFLDAIDTLRDWHPDLYEALYGVKLTPANSYLLHIESVGFGDS
;
A
#
# COMPACT_ATOMS: atom_id res chain seq x y z
N MET A 1 13.74 0.05 -19.96
CA MET A 1 14.77 -0.36 -18.97
C MET A 1 14.05 -1.19 -17.93
N LEU A 2 14.54 -2.39 -17.60
CA LEU A 2 13.93 -3.26 -16.57
C LEU A 2 14.50 -2.89 -15.20
N ILE A 3 13.73 -3.07 -14.13
CA ILE A 3 14.11 -2.72 -12.76
C ILE A 3 14.01 -3.99 -11.89
N SER A 4 14.99 -4.18 -11.00
CA SER A 4 14.91 -5.20 -9.95
C SER A 4 13.94 -4.75 -8.87
N THR A 5 13.07 -5.66 -8.44
CA THR A 5 12.07 -5.41 -7.41
C THR A 5 12.05 -6.59 -6.44
N PRO A 6 11.37 -6.47 -5.27
CA PRO A 6 11.23 -7.58 -4.34
C PRO A 6 10.61 -8.84 -4.95
N TRP A 7 9.85 -8.70 -6.04
CA TRP A 7 9.20 -9.80 -6.75
C TRP A 7 9.91 -10.19 -8.05
N GLY A 8 11.20 -9.85 -8.17
CA GLY A 8 12.03 -10.11 -9.32
C GLY A 8 12.04 -8.97 -10.34
N ILE A 9 12.51 -9.29 -11.56
CA ILE A 9 12.66 -8.29 -12.62
C ILE A 9 11.27 -7.86 -13.12
N SER A 10 11.04 -6.54 -13.22
CA SER A 10 9.83 -5.97 -13.80
C SER A 10 9.65 -6.37 -15.27
N GLN A 11 8.44 -6.70 -15.71
CA GLN A 11 8.10 -6.83 -17.15
C GLN A 11 7.40 -5.58 -17.67
N LYS A 12 6.67 -4.87 -16.81
CA LYS A 12 6.07 -3.57 -17.13
C LYS A 12 6.40 -2.56 -16.05
N ILE A 13 6.65 -1.33 -16.46
CA ILE A 13 6.91 -0.18 -15.59
C ILE A 13 6.08 0.99 -16.11
N TYR A 14 5.30 1.59 -15.22
CA TYR A 14 4.54 2.80 -15.46
C TYR A 14 5.06 3.88 -14.54
N GLN A 15 5.46 5.03 -15.10
CA GLN A 15 5.83 6.18 -14.29
C GLN A 15 4.57 6.96 -13.88
N LEU A 16 4.41 7.16 -12.58
CA LEU A 16 3.24 7.84 -12.00
C LEU A 16 3.51 9.29 -11.60
N GLY A 17 4.78 9.74 -11.70
CA GLY A 17 5.22 11.10 -11.35
C GLY A 17 6.11 11.11 -10.10
N LEU A 18 6.95 12.14 -9.95
CA LEU A 18 7.93 12.28 -8.85
C LEU A 18 8.88 11.07 -8.66
N GLY A 19 9.09 10.29 -9.73
CA GLY A 19 9.85 9.04 -9.66
C GLY A 19 9.08 7.86 -9.08
N ILE A 20 7.79 8.00 -8.73
CA ILE A 20 6.93 6.89 -8.32
C ILE A 20 6.69 5.97 -9.52
N LEU A 21 6.86 4.67 -9.29
CA LEU A 21 6.72 3.62 -10.28
C LEU A 21 5.59 2.70 -9.90
N GLU A 22 4.80 2.27 -10.88
CA GLU A 22 3.95 1.09 -10.75
C GLU A 22 4.52 0.01 -11.67
N ILE A 23 4.77 -1.15 -11.10
CA ILE A 23 5.41 -2.26 -11.81
C ILE A 23 4.53 -3.49 -11.81
N GLN A 24 4.77 -4.33 -12.82
CA GLN A 24 4.22 -5.67 -12.89
C GLN A 24 5.38 -6.63 -13.13
N THR A 25 5.49 -7.65 -12.28
CA THR A 25 6.36 -8.81 -12.48
C THR A 25 5.57 -9.99 -13.09
N LEU A 26 6.22 -11.12 -13.37
CA LEU A 26 5.55 -12.34 -13.85
C LEU A 26 4.65 -12.96 -12.78
N VAL A 27 5.00 -12.73 -11.52
CA VAL A 27 4.31 -13.31 -10.36
C VAL A 27 3.43 -12.28 -9.68
N HIS A 28 3.83 -11.00 -9.68
CA HIS A 28 3.21 -9.99 -8.84
C HIS A 28 3.31 -8.56 -9.41
N GLY A 29 3.22 -7.56 -8.53
CA GLY A 29 3.50 -6.18 -8.85
C GLY A 29 3.32 -5.29 -7.64
N GLY A 30 3.50 -3.99 -7.85
CA GLY A 30 3.34 -3.04 -6.76
C GLY A 30 3.71 -1.63 -7.16
N ILE A 31 3.73 -0.76 -6.17
CA ILE A 31 4.08 0.64 -6.32
C ILE A 31 5.40 0.89 -5.58
N GLY A 32 6.40 1.37 -6.32
CA GLY A 32 7.68 1.81 -5.78
C GLY A 32 7.66 3.32 -5.56
N VAL A 33 7.88 3.75 -4.32
CA VAL A 33 8.01 5.16 -3.94
C VAL A 33 9.48 5.46 -3.58
N PRO A 34 10.15 6.41 -4.24
CA PRO A 34 11.54 6.75 -3.92
C PRO A 34 11.73 7.15 -2.46
N PHE A 35 12.85 6.75 -1.86
CA PHE A 35 13.21 7.12 -0.48
C PHE A 35 13.24 8.64 -0.25
N SER A 36 13.56 9.42 -1.29
CA SER A 36 13.53 10.89 -1.26
C SER A 36 12.14 11.48 -0.95
N LEU A 37 11.06 10.71 -1.14
CA LEU A 37 9.69 11.13 -0.81
C LEU A 37 9.25 10.70 0.59
N ARG A 38 10.10 10.06 1.40
CA ARG A 38 9.79 9.60 2.77
C ARG A 38 9.05 10.65 3.60
N LYS A 39 9.55 11.89 3.61
CA LYS A 39 8.98 13.00 4.41
C LYS A 39 7.62 13.50 3.90
N LYS A 40 7.16 13.07 2.73
CA LYS A 40 5.86 13.44 2.16
C LYS A 40 4.73 12.49 2.55
N PHE A 41 5.04 11.32 3.11
CA PHE A 41 4.01 10.44 3.66
C PHE A 41 3.32 11.10 4.87
N PRO A 42 2.00 10.95 5.03
CA PRO A 42 1.29 11.31 6.25
C PRO A 42 1.98 10.74 7.49
N GLN A 43 1.92 11.45 8.62
CA GLN A 43 2.58 11.01 9.87
C GLN A 43 2.14 9.60 10.30
N ALA A 44 0.85 9.26 10.11
CA ALA A 44 0.30 7.94 10.39
C ALA A 44 1.01 6.81 9.63
N PHE A 45 1.51 7.08 8.42
CA PHE A 45 2.18 6.09 7.58
C PHE A 45 3.69 6.01 7.80
N GLN A 46 4.30 6.98 8.51
CA GLN A 46 5.75 7.04 8.69
C GLN A 46 6.31 5.78 9.38
N ARG A 47 5.57 5.21 10.33
CA ARG A 47 5.99 3.99 11.06
C ARG A 47 6.00 2.74 10.17
N LEU A 48 5.17 2.71 9.12
CA LEU A 48 5.09 1.56 8.22
C LEU A 48 6.28 1.45 7.29
N LEU A 49 6.96 2.55 7.01
CA LEU A 49 8.11 2.58 6.11
C LEU A 49 9.28 1.75 6.65
N GLU A 50 9.22 1.36 7.93
CA GLU A 50 10.18 0.49 8.61
C GLU A 50 9.60 -0.90 8.92
N SER A 51 8.44 -1.22 8.39
CA SER A 51 7.74 -2.50 8.58
C SER A 51 7.71 -3.34 7.30
N ASP A 52 7.31 -4.60 7.41
CA ASP A 52 7.19 -5.53 6.28
C ASP A 52 6.13 -5.11 5.24
N TRP A 53 5.27 -4.13 5.58
CA TRP A 53 4.30 -3.54 4.66
C TRP A 53 4.94 -2.67 3.56
N ALA A 54 6.17 -2.18 3.80
CA ALA A 54 6.94 -1.37 2.86
C ALA A 54 8.33 -2.00 2.64
N LEU A 55 8.42 -2.89 1.66
CA LEU A 55 9.65 -3.61 1.36
C LEU A 55 10.70 -2.62 0.83
N GLN A 56 11.90 -2.65 1.40
CA GLN A 56 12.99 -1.78 0.99
C GLN A 56 13.90 -2.53 0.01
N ASP A 57 13.96 -2.06 -1.23
CA ASP A 57 14.88 -2.59 -2.24
C ASP A 57 15.35 -1.47 -3.19
N GLY A 58 16.66 -1.39 -3.40
CA GLY A 58 17.31 -0.28 -4.08
C GLY A 58 17.04 1.06 -3.37
N GLU A 59 16.50 2.02 -4.10
CA GLU A 59 16.16 3.37 -3.59
C GLU A 59 14.65 3.57 -3.36
N TYR A 60 13.88 2.48 -3.24
CA TYR A 60 12.42 2.51 -3.22
C TYR A 60 11.83 1.78 -2.02
N PHE A 61 10.75 2.36 -1.49
CA PHE A 61 9.75 1.64 -0.69
C PHE A 61 8.77 0.97 -1.66
N TRP A 62 8.68 -0.34 -1.62
CA TRP A 62 7.79 -1.14 -2.45
C TRP A 62 6.56 -1.58 -1.66
N PHE A 63 5.40 -1.24 -2.21
CA PHE A 63 4.10 -1.60 -1.69
C PHE A 63 3.45 -2.61 -2.63
N GLU A 64 3.19 -3.79 -2.11
CA GLU A 64 2.49 -4.90 -2.77
C GLU A 64 1.12 -4.46 -3.33
N ARG A 65 0.74 -5.01 -4.50
CA ARG A 65 -0.41 -4.62 -5.31
C ARG A 65 -1.78 -4.85 -4.67
N ASP A 66 -1.96 -5.92 -3.92
CA ASP A 66 -3.27 -6.43 -3.49
C ASP A 66 -3.73 -5.71 -2.22
N GLN A 67 -2.82 -5.51 -1.25
CA GLN A 67 -3.18 -4.92 0.04
C GLN A 67 -2.47 -3.60 0.32
N ASN A 68 -1.21 -3.43 -0.13
CA ASN A 68 -0.38 -2.31 0.32
C ASN A 68 -0.39 -1.13 -0.64
N PHE A 69 -0.86 -1.31 -1.87
CA PHE A 69 -0.95 -0.26 -2.90
C PHE A 69 -1.76 0.94 -2.42
N CYS A 70 -2.68 0.73 -1.48
CA CYS A 70 -3.52 1.78 -0.92
C CYS A 70 -2.69 2.88 -0.24
N ILE A 71 -1.58 2.52 0.42
CA ILE A 71 -0.73 3.45 1.19
C ILE A 71 -0.15 4.55 0.27
N PRO A 72 0.59 4.23 -0.81
CA PRO A 72 1.10 5.26 -1.71
C PRO A 72 -0.01 5.96 -2.50
N VAL A 73 -1.13 5.31 -2.82
CA VAL A 73 -2.26 5.97 -3.51
C VAL A 73 -2.88 7.05 -2.63
N ILE A 74 -3.04 6.81 -1.32
CA ILE A 74 -3.56 7.80 -0.37
C ILE A 74 -2.52 8.87 -0.05
N ALA A 75 -1.25 8.50 0.13
CA ALA A 75 -0.18 9.46 0.39
C ALA A 75 0.08 10.40 -0.80
N PHE A 76 -0.17 9.94 -2.03
CA PHE A 76 0.05 10.69 -3.26
C PHE A 76 -1.17 10.61 -4.19
N PRO A 77 -2.31 11.28 -3.87
CA PRO A 77 -3.58 11.08 -4.58
C PRO A 77 -3.53 11.28 -6.10
N PHE A 78 -2.58 12.07 -6.60
CA PHE A 78 -2.39 12.28 -8.04
C PHE A 78 -2.04 10.98 -8.79
N ILE A 79 -1.48 9.95 -8.13
CA ILE A 79 -1.15 8.68 -8.77
C ILE A 79 -2.37 7.77 -8.99
N ALA A 80 -3.50 8.07 -8.33
CA ALA A 80 -4.73 7.29 -8.47
C ALA A 80 -5.28 7.33 -9.91
N LYS A 81 -5.05 8.44 -10.65
CA LYS A 81 -5.57 8.72 -12.01
C LYS A 81 -7.09 8.81 -12.13
N THR A 82 -7.84 8.03 -11.36
CA THR A 82 -9.31 8.04 -11.31
C THR A 82 -9.80 8.17 -9.87
N ARG A 83 -11.04 8.65 -9.73
CA ARG A 83 -11.72 8.70 -8.43
C ARG A 83 -11.92 7.30 -7.86
N ASP A 84 -12.35 6.37 -8.69
CA ASP A 84 -12.67 5.00 -8.26
C ASP A 84 -11.44 4.30 -7.67
N ARG A 85 -10.28 4.39 -8.32
CA ARG A 85 -9.04 3.83 -7.78
C ARG A 85 -8.63 4.44 -6.43
N PHE A 86 -8.94 5.71 -6.21
CA PHE A 86 -8.70 6.36 -4.94
C PHE A 86 -9.66 5.86 -3.85
N LEU A 87 -10.95 5.65 -4.19
CA LEU A 87 -11.92 5.06 -3.26
C LEU A 87 -11.58 3.60 -2.93
N ASP A 88 -11.18 2.81 -3.92
CA ASP A 88 -10.71 1.43 -3.72
C ASP A 88 -9.51 1.37 -2.76
N ALA A 89 -8.59 2.33 -2.85
CA ALA A 89 -7.49 2.45 -1.90
C ALA A 89 -7.97 2.77 -0.48
N ILE A 90 -8.97 3.64 -0.31
CA ILE A 90 -9.56 3.93 1.01
C ILE A 90 -10.22 2.68 1.60
N ASP A 91 -10.99 1.94 0.80
CA ASP A 91 -11.65 0.71 1.23
C ASP A 91 -10.61 -0.37 1.58
N THR A 92 -9.58 -0.54 0.76
CA THR A 92 -8.47 -1.47 1.03
C THR A 92 -7.74 -1.12 2.33
N LEU A 93 -7.48 0.18 2.58
CA LEU A 93 -6.86 0.62 3.83
C LEU A 93 -7.75 0.28 5.03
N ARG A 94 -9.06 0.51 4.94
CA ARG A 94 -10.02 0.15 6.00
C ARG A 94 -10.03 -1.34 6.29
N ASP A 95 -10.01 -2.14 5.23
CA ASP A 95 -10.25 -3.57 5.33
C ASP A 95 -9.00 -4.36 5.71
N TRP A 96 -7.80 -3.93 5.28
CA TRP A 96 -6.54 -4.64 5.51
C TRP A 96 -5.58 -3.95 6.47
N HIS A 97 -5.78 -2.65 6.74
CA HIS A 97 -4.93 -1.86 7.63
C HIS A 97 -5.75 -1.02 8.62
N PRO A 98 -6.60 -1.65 9.44
CA PRO A 98 -7.56 -0.95 10.29
C PRO A 98 -6.90 0.09 11.19
N ASP A 99 -5.78 -0.24 11.82
CA ASP A 99 -5.04 0.69 12.69
C ASP A 99 -4.61 1.98 11.98
N LEU A 100 -4.20 1.86 10.72
CA LEU A 100 -3.81 3.01 9.91
C LEU A 100 -5.00 3.83 9.48
N TYR A 101 -6.10 3.17 9.11
CA TYR A 101 -7.34 3.84 8.76
C TYR A 101 -7.86 4.65 9.95
N GLU A 102 -7.90 4.04 11.14
CA GLU A 102 -8.27 4.71 12.39
C GLU A 102 -7.35 5.90 12.70
N ALA A 103 -6.03 5.72 12.58
CA ALA A 103 -5.06 6.78 12.84
C ALA A 103 -5.17 7.95 11.84
N LEU A 104 -5.50 7.66 10.57
CA LEU A 104 -5.61 8.68 9.53
C LEU A 104 -6.93 9.46 9.61
N TYR A 105 -8.04 8.78 9.90
CA TYR A 105 -9.39 9.38 9.86
C TYR A 105 -9.95 9.70 11.25
N GLY A 106 -9.28 9.30 12.33
CA GLY A 106 -9.72 9.55 13.70
C GLY A 106 -11.01 8.81 14.08
N VAL A 107 -11.23 7.64 13.48
CA VAL A 107 -12.42 6.80 13.73
C VAL A 107 -12.04 5.51 14.45
N LYS A 108 -13.06 4.76 14.89
CA LYS A 108 -12.89 3.38 15.37
C LYS A 108 -13.66 2.40 14.50
N LEU A 109 -12.96 1.38 14.03
CA LEU A 109 -13.50 0.29 13.24
C LEU A 109 -13.98 -0.84 14.15
N THR A 110 -14.81 -1.70 13.58
CA THR A 110 -15.38 -2.88 14.20
C THR A 110 -15.30 -4.04 13.22
N PRO A 111 -15.46 -5.29 13.68
CA PRO A 111 -15.56 -6.45 12.78
C PRO A 111 -16.65 -6.34 11.70
N ALA A 112 -17.64 -5.45 11.84
CA ALA A 112 -18.68 -5.26 10.84
C ALA A 112 -18.25 -4.36 9.66
N ASN A 113 -17.14 -3.61 9.79
CA ASN A 113 -16.73 -2.60 8.81
C ASN A 113 -15.24 -2.66 8.46
N SER A 114 -14.54 -3.73 8.83
CA SER A 114 -13.19 -4.03 8.40
C SER A 114 -13.03 -5.53 8.23
N TYR A 115 -12.53 -5.95 7.07
CA TYR A 115 -12.34 -7.37 6.77
C TYR A 115 -11.35 -8.05 7.73
N LEU A 116 -10.20 -7.43 8.00
CA LEU A 116 -9.20 -7.97 8.92
C LEU A 116 -9.77 -8.18 10.33
N LEU A 117 -10.46 -7.16 10.86
CA LEU A 117 -11.11 -7.29 12.17
C LEU A 117 -12.23 -8.34 12.17
N HIS A 118 -12.93 -8.51 11.05
CA HIS A 118 -13.91 -9.57 10.89
C HIS A 118 -13.27 -10.95 11.04
N ILE A 119 -12.23 -11.24 10.26
CA ILE A 119 -11.57 -12.55 10.26
C ILE A 119 -10.89 -12.84 11.61
N GLU A 120 -10.35 -11.83 12.28
CA GLU A 120 -9.77 -11.98 13.62
C GLU A 120 -10.85 -12.26 14.67
N SER A 121 -12.04 -11.65 14.54
CA SER A 121 -13.13 -11.83 15.49
C SER A 121 -13.78 -13.23 15.44
N VAL A 122 -13.76 -13.88 14.27
CA VAL A 122 -14.33 -15.22 14.10
C VAL A 122 -13.34 -16.32 14.50
N GLY A 123 -12.07 -15.99 14.69
CA GLY A 123 -10.97 -16.91 14.98
C GLY A 123 -10.69 -17.84 13.80
N PHE A 124 -9.41 -18.08 13.50
CA PHE A 124 -9.06 -19.36 12.88
C PHE A 124 -9.44 -20.44 13.89
N GLY A 125 -10.61 -21.06 13.72
CA GLY A 125 -10.84 -22.35 14.31
C GLY A 125 -9.77 -23.28 13.74
N ASP A 126 -8.86 -23.74 14.60
CA ASP A 126 -7.88 -24.76 14.27
C ASP A 126 -8.59 -25.88 13.50
N SER A 127 -8.30 -25.98 12.19
CA SER A 127 -8.70 -27.08 11.33
C SER A 127 -7.48 -27.92 11.00
#